data_AF-A0A9D9D032-F1
#
_entry.id   AF-A0A9D9D032-F1
#
_cell.length_a   1.000
_cell.length_b   1.000
_cell.length_c   1.000
_cell.angle_alpha   90.00
_cell.angle_beta   90.00
_cell.angle_gamma   90.00
#
_symmetry.space_group_name_H-M   'P 1'
#
loop_
_entity.id
_entity.type
_entity.pdbx_description
1 polymer ?
#
loop_
_entity_poly.entity_id
_entity_poly.type
_entity_poly.pdbx_seq_one_letter_code
_entity_poly.pdbx_strand_id
1 'polypeptide(L)' 'MSSPFSKLASEDRILILDGAMGTMIQQANLPASEFIVNEFLNLTHPDLVRSVHESYLAAGADILSTNSF' A
#
# COMPACT_ATOMS: atom_id res chain seq x y z
N MET A 1 16.43 20.90 5.62
CA MET A 1 15.07 20.57 5.15
C MET A 1 14.42 19.68 6.20
N SER A 2 13.18 19.97 6.61
CA SER A 2 12.41 19.07 7.48
C SER A 2 11.88 17.90 6.66
N SER A 3 11.93 16.68 7.21
CA SER A 3 11.36 15.48 6.56
C SER A 3 9.83 15.63 6.44
N PRO A 4 9.18 15.06 5.41
CA PRO A 4 7.73 14.94 5.37
C PRO A 4 7.13 14.31 6.63
N PHE A 5 7.86 13.35 7.23
CA PHE A 5 7.47 12.73 8.50
C PHE A 5 7.51 13.68 9.68
N SER A 6 8.40 14.69 9.68
CA SER A 6 8.46 15.67 10.77
C SER A 6 7.18 16.50 10.85
N LYS A 7 6.53 16.76 9.71
CA LYS A 7 5.24 17.45 9.67
C LYS A 7 4.13 16.55 10.24
N LEU A 8 4.01 15.32 9.74
CA LEU A 8 3.00 14.38 10.20
C LEU A 8 3.15 14.05 11.69
N ALA A 9 4.39 13.80 12.15
CA ALA A 9 4.67 13.45 13.55
C ALA A 9 4.47 14.62 14.54
N SER A 10 4.33 15.85 14.04
CA SER A 10 3.99 17.01 14.87
C SER A 10 2.48 17.18 15.10
N GLU A 11 1.65 16.38 14.43
CA GLU A 11 0.20 16.36 14.67
C GLU A 11 -0.08 15.71 16.03
N ASP A 12 -0.91 16.33 16.86
CA ASP A 12 -1.31 15.82 18.19
C ASP A 12 -2.37 14.71 18.05
N ARG A 13 -2.04 13.67 17.28
CA ARG A 13 -2.90 12.51 17.03
C ARG A 13 -2.09 11.27 16.65
N ILE A 14 -2.76 10.13 16.66
CA ILE A 14 -2.20 8.86 16.18
C ILE A 14 -2.14 8.90 14.65
N LEU A 15 -0.99 8.52 14.10
CA LEU A 15 -0.80 8.26 12.67
C LEU A 15 -0.99 6.77 12.38
N ILE A 16 -1.70 6.45 11.31
CA ILE A 16 -2.03 5.08 10.93
C ILE A 16 -1.22 4.69 9.69
N LEU A 17 -0.47 3.59 9.80
CA LEU A 17 0.18 2.94 8.66
C LEU A 17 -0.81 2.00 7.96
N ASP A 18 -0.61 1.75 6.68
CA ASP A 18 -1.35 0.76 5.92
C ASP A 18 -1.16 -0.69 6.42
N GLY A 19 -1.95 -1.59 5.83
CA GLY A 19 -1.93 -3.01 6.15
C GLY A 19 -1.13 -3.86 5.16
N ALA A 20 -1.34 -5.18 5.23
CA ALA A 20 -0.63 -6.14 4.38
C ALA A 20 -1.03 -6.04 2.90
N MET A 21 -0.07 -5.72 2.03
CA MET A 21 -0.25 -5.67 0.57
C MET A 21 -0.59 -7.05 -0.03
N GLY A 22 0.15 -8.09 0.34
CA GLY A 22 -0.04 -9.44 -0.21
C GLY A 22 -1.42 -10.03 0.07
N THR A 23 -1.98 -9.78 1.27
CA THR A 23 -3.32 -10.26 1.64
C THR A 23 -4.40 -9.65 0.75
N MET A 24 -4.30 -8.35 0.47
CA MET A 24 -5.26 -7.65 -0.40
C MET A 24 -5.12 -8.09 -1.86
N ILE A 25 -3.88 -8.28 -2.33
CA ILE A 25 -3.60 -8.79 -3.69
C ILE A 25 -4.18 -10.20 -3.88
N GLN A 26 -4.09 -11.08 -2.88
CA GLN A 26 -4.68 -12.42 -2.96
C GLN A 26 -6.21 -12.41 -3.11
N GLN A 27 -6.90 -11.36 -2.62
CA GLN A 27 -8.35 -11.21 -2.78
C GLN A 27 -8.76 -10.83 -4.21
N ALA A 28 -7.82 -10.39 -5.05
CA ALA A 28 -8.09 -10.00 -6.43
C ALA A 28 -8.32 -11.20 -7.38
N ASN A 29 -8.28 -12.45 -6.87
CA ASN A 29 -8.53 -13.69 -7.62
C ASN A 29 -7.71 -13.81 -8.92
N LEU A 30 -6.48 -13.32 -8.93
CA LEU A 30 -5.54 -13.57 -10.02
C LEU A 30 -5.19 -15.07 -10.12
N PRO A 31 -4.81 -15.57 -11.31
CA PRO A 31 -4.32 -16.94 -11.42
C PRO A 31 -3.01 -17.12 -10.65
N ALA A 32 -2.78 -18.32 -10.11
CA ALA A 32 -1.59 -18.65 -9.32
C ALA A 32 -0.27 -18.30 -10.03
N SER A 33 -0.25 -18.37 -11.36
CA SER A 33 0.89 -18.02 -12.21
C SER A 33 1.30 -16.55 -12.16
N GLU A 34 0.44 -15.67 -11.64
CA GLU A 34 0.73 -14.23 -11.55
C GLU A 34 1.28 -13.81 -10.18
N PHE A 35 1.17 -14.65 -9.14
CA PHE A 35 1.68 -14.37 -7.79
C PHE A 35 3.14 -14.80 -7.58
N ILE A 36 3.97 -14.78 -8.62
CA ILE A 36 5.38 -15.21 -8.50
C ILE A 36 6.15 -14.26 -7.57
N VAL A 37 5.94 -12.94 -7.73
CA VAL A 37 6.50 -11.87 -6.88
C VAL A 37 5.54 -10.68 -6.92
N ASN A 38 5.11 -10.15 -5.76
CA ASN A 38 4.09 -9.10 -5.68
C ASN A 38 4.56 -7.76 -6.28
N GLU A 39 5.85 -7.48 -6.19
CA GLU A 39 6.49 -6.25 -6.65
C GLU A 39 6.44 -6.13 -8.18
N PHE A 40 6.36 -7.26 -8.90
CA PHE A 40 6.18 -7.26 -10.35
C PHE A 40 4.79 -6.76 -10.76
N LEU A 41 3.80 -6.85 -9.88
CA LEU A 41 2.45 -6.31 -10.13
C LEU A 41 2.45 -4.79 -10.25
N ASN A 42 3.50 -4.09 -9.78
CA ASN A 42 3.69 -2.67 -10.08
C ASN A 42 3.79 -2.40 -11.58
N LEU A 43 4.29 -3.37 -12.35
CA LEU A 43 4.49 -3.25 -13.80
C LEU A 43 3.38 -3.95 -14.58
N THR A 44 2.94 -5.12 -14.13
CA THR A 44 1.96 -5.93 -14.87
C THR A 44 0.51 -5.58 -14.54
N HIS A 45 0.23 -5.17 -13.30
CA HIS A 45 -1.10 -4.84 -12.80
C HIS A 45 -1.09 -3.56 -11.94
N PRO A 46 -0.58 -2.42 -12.46
CA PRO A 46 -0.44 -1.19 -11.68
C PRO A 46 -1.77 -0.68 -11.10
N ASP A 47 -2.87 -0.89 -11.80
CA ASP A 47 -4.19 -0.47 -11.33
C ASP A 47 -4.68 -1.33 -10.16
N LEU A 48 -4.31 -2.61 -10.10
CA LEU A 48 -4.58 -3.45 -8.93
C LEU A 48 -3.82 -2.92 -7.71
N VAL A 49 -2.51 -2.67 -7.83
CA VAL A 49 -1.70 -2.12 -6.74
C VAL A 49 -2.25 -0.76 -6.28
N ARG A 50 -2.64 0.10 -7.22
CA ARG A 50 -3.30 1.38 -6.92
C ARG A 50 -4.58 1.17 -6.14
N SER A 51 -5.45 0.25 -6.57
CA SER A 51 -6.73 -0.01 -5.88
C SER A 51 -6.54 -0.49 -4.43
N VAL A 52 -5.49 -1.27 -4.17
CA VAL A 52 -5.15 -1.68 -2.80
C VAL A 52 -4.73 -0.48 -1.95
N HIS A 53 -3.86 0.39 -2.47
CA HIS A 53 -3.50 1.63 -1.77
C HIS A 53 -4.70 2.55 -1.53
N GLU A 54 -5.56 2.72 -2.53
CA GLU A 54 -6.80 3.49 -2.40
C GLU A 54 -7.73 2.91 -1.32
N SER A 55 -7.79 1.59 -1.18
CA SER A 55 -8.58 0.96 -0.11
C SER A 55 -8.03 1.27 1.28
N TYR A 56 -6.70 1.31 1.45
CA TYR A 56 -6.09 1.70 2.72
C TYR A 56 -6.29 3.19 3.03
N LEU A 57 -6.18 4.06 2.03
CA LEU A 57 -6.50 5.49 2.19
C LEU A 57 -7.97 5.68 2.59
N ALA A 58 -8.89 4.97 1.94
CA ALA A 58 -10.32 5.02 2.28
C ALA A 58 -10.62 4.48 3.69
N ALA A 59 -9.81 3.55 4.19
CA ALA A 59 -9.88 3.05 5.56
C ALA A 59 -9.23 3.98 6.61
N GLY A 60 -8.57 5.06 6.17
CA GLY A 60 -7.98 6.07 7.05
C GLY A 60 -6.48 5.93 7.29
N ALA A 61 -5.74 5.19 6.45
CA ALA A 61 -4.28 5.18 6.51
C ALA A 61 -3.71 6.58 6.18
N ASP A 62 -2.80 7.06 7.02
CA ASP A 62 -2.05 8.31 6.81
C ASP A 62 -0.76 8.07 6.01
N ILE A 63 -0.22 6.86 6.12
CA ILE A 63 1.07 6.47 5.55
C ILE A 63 0.87 5.18 4.77
N LEU A 64 1.36 5.17 3.52
CA LEU A 64 1.38 3.98 2.68
C LEU A 64 2.81 3.48 2.52
N SER A 65 2.99 2.18 2.61
CA SER A 65 4.25 1.50 2.28
C SER A 65 4.29 1.23 0.77
N THR A 66 5.44 1.37 0.11
CA THR A 66 5.55 0.99 -1.30
C THR A 66 5.43 -0.53 -1.48
N ASN A 67 4.89 -0.99 -2.60
CA ASN A 67 4.90 -2.41 -2.97
C ASN A 67 6.28 -2.83 -3.52
N SER A 68 7.34 -2.70 -2.73
CA SER A 68 8.74 -2.90 -3.16
C SER A 68 9.56 -3.61 -2.08
N PHE A 69 9.10 -4.79 -1.67
CA PHE A 69 9.69 -5.57 -0.57
C PHE A 69 11.13 -6.04 -0.85
#